data_AF-A0A852MAA6-F1
#
_entry.id   AF-A0A852MAA6-F1
#
_cell.length_a   1.000
_cell.length_b   1.000
_cell.length_c   1.000
_cell.angle_alpha   90.00
_cell.angle_beta   90.00
_cell.angle_gamma   90.00
#
_symmetry.space_group_name_H-M   'P 1'
#
loop_
_entity.id
_entity.type
_entity.pdbx_description
1 polymer ?
#
loop_
_entity_poly.entity_id
_entity_poly.type
_entity_poly.pdbx_seq_one_letter_code
_entity_poly.pdbx_strand_id
1 'polypeptide(L)'
;MPAKRKLLAQLSPLPGGSSLSPFDALENLNATRDGDSAPKSSKYFMSERKDSSRLEAEFFNQPCVSLARSFLGQILVRKLPDGRELWGRIVETEAYLGGEDEASHSKGGKQTQRNAAMFMSPGTLYVYQIYGIYFCVNVSSQGK
;
A
#
# COMPACT_ATOMS: atom_id res chain seq x y z
N MET A 1 -4.11 29.63 -4.69
CA MET A 1 -5.46 30.10 -5.10
C MET A 1 -6.49 29.46 -4.18
N PRO A 2 -7.04 30.14 -3.17
CA PRO A 2 -8.03 29.53 -2.28
C PRO A 2 -9.44 29.68 -2.88
N ALA A 3 -10.13 28.56 -3.10
CA ALA A 3 -11.53 28.54 -3.56
C ALA A 3 -12.49 28.82 -2.39
N LYS A 4 -13.35 29.83 -2.55
CA LYS A 4 -14.40 30.23 -1.60
C LYS A 4 -15.47 29.14 -1.47
N ARG A 5 -15.74 28.66 -0.25
CA ARG A 5 -16.91 27.81 0.06
C ARG A 5 -18.18 28.67 0.13
N LYS A 6 -19.20 28.36 -0.68
CA LYS A 6 -20.58 28.86 -0.50
C LYS A 6 -21.34 27.86 0.39
N LEU A 7 -21.92 28.34 1.48
CA LEU A 7 -22.90 27.62 2.30
C LEU A 7 -24.19 27.43 1.48
N LEU A 8 -24.67 26.19 1.34
CA LEU A 8 -26.04 25.91 0.91
C LEU A 8 -26.92 25.63 2.14
N ALA A 9 -28.16 26.09 2.06
CA ALA A 9 -29.17 26.12 3.12
C ALA A 9 -29.58 24.72 3.63
N GLN A 10 -29.99 24.69 4.90
CA GLN A 10 -30.53 23.51 5.58
C GLN A 10 -31.94 23.17 5.07
N LEU A 11 -32.16 21.90 4.73
CA LEU A 11 -33.48 21.34 4.42
C LEU A 11 -34.00 20.55 5.63
N SER A 12 -35.22 20.85 6.06
CA SER A 12 -35.93 20.22 7.19
C SER A 12 -36.39 18.79 6.87
N PRO A 13 -36.55 17.90 7.86
CA PRO A 13 -36.85 16.48 7.64
C PRO A 13 -38.34 16.21 7.38
N LEU A 14 -38.62 15.24 6.49
CA LEU A 14 -39.96 14.65 6.27
C LEU A 14 -40.18 13.45 7.23
N PRO A 15 -41.42 13.18 7.68
CA PRO A 15 -41.69 12.18 8.70
C PRO A 15 -41.85 10.75 8.12
N GLY A 16 -41.25 9.79 8.84
CA GLY A 16 -41.79 8.46 9.14
C GLY A 16 -42.30 7.56 8.02
N GLY A 17 -41.43 6.68 7.52
CA GLY A 17 -41.81 5.44 6.83
C GLY A 17 -40.77 4.36 7.13
N SER A 18 -41.21 3.26 7.74
CA SER A 18 -40.40 2.10 8.12
C SER A 18 -39.60 1.56 6.93
N SER A 19 -38.30 1.85 6.89
CA SER A 19 -37.36 1.32 5.91
C SER A 19 -36.39 0.38 6.62
N LEU A 20 -36.42 -0.88 6.19
CA LEU A 20 -35.47 -1.92 6.56
C LEU A 20 -34.05 -1.36 6.43
N SER A 21 -33.23 -1.55 7.46
CA SER A 21 -31.86 -1.04 7.43
C SER A 21 -31.06 -1.84 6.39
N PRO A 22 -30.12 -1.22 5.65
CA PRO A 22 -29.21 -1.95 4.77
C PRO A 22 -28.32 -2.95 5.53
N PHE A 23 -28.31 -2.89 6.87
CA PHE A 23 -27.52 -3.75 7.73
C PHE A 23 -28.17 -5.12 7.98
N ASP A 24 -29.51 -5.23 7.88
CA ASP A 24 -30.21 -6.50 8.11
C ASP A 24 -30.07 -7.48 6.92
N ALA A 25 -29.63 -7.01 5.76
CA ALA A 25 -29.42 -7.82 4.56
C ALA A 25 -28.07 -8.53 4.50
N LEU A 26 -27.16 -8.29 5.46
CA LEU A 26 -25.80 -8.86 5.47
C LEU A 26 -25.65 -10.12 6.32
N GLU A 27 -26.64 -10.50 7.13
CA GLU A 27 -26.54 -11.70 7.98
C GLU A 27 -26.77 -13.04 7.25
N ASN A 28 -27.23 -13.03 6.00
CA ASN A 28 -27.57 -14.25 5.26
C ASN A 28 -26.66 -14.61 4.07
N LEU A 29 -25.41 -14.13 4.06
CA LEU A 29 -24.38 -14.59 3.10
C LEU A 29 -23.47 -15.69 3.66
N ASN A 30 -23.82 -16.31 4.80
CA ASN A 30 -23.14 -17.49 5.35
C ASN A 30 -23.62 -18.81 4.68
N ALA A 31 -23.60 -18.86 3.35
CA ALA A 31 -23.94 -20.07 2.60
C ALA A 31 -23.01 -20.28 1.38
N THR A 32 -21.71 -20.43 1.65
CA THR A 32 -20.83 -21.38 0.96
C THR A 32 -19.64 -21.61 1.88
N ARG A 33 -19.71 -22.67 2.68
CA ARG A 33 -18.54 -23.21 3.38
C ARG A 33 -17.70 -23.92 2.33
N ASP A 34 -16.95 -23.16 1.54
CA ASP A 34 -15.88 -23.73 0.72
C ASP A 34 -14.74 -24.13 1.65
N GLY A 35 -14.75 -25.43 1.99
CA GLY A 35 -13.76 -26.10 2.81
C GLY A 35 -12.42 -26.24 2.10
N ASP A 36 -11.71 -25.13 1.91
CA ASP A 36 -10.29 -25.18 1.60
C ASP A 36 -9.57 -23.97 2.21
N SER A 37 -9.22 -24.10 3.49
CA SER A 37 -8.50 -23.09 4.30
C SER A 37 -6.99 -23.08 4.04
N ALA A 38 -6.51 -23.87 3.08
CA ALA A 38 -5.11 -23.91 2.73
C ALA A 38 -4.68 -22.63 1.98
N PRO A 39 -3.48 -22.09 2.24
CA PRO A 39 -2.95 -20.99 1.47
C PRO A 39 -2.83 -21.40 0.00
N LYS A 40 -3.63 -20.78 -0.87
CA LYS A 40 -3.58 -21.01 -2.32
C LYS A 40 -2.28 -20.40 -2.87
N SER A 41 -1.28 -21.24 -3.10
CA SER A 41 -0.04 -20.84 -3.79
C SER A 41 -0.27 -20.76 -5.30
N SER A 42 0.36 -19.79 -5.97
CA SER A 42 0.33 -19.71 -7.43
C SER A 42 1.19 -20.82 -8.04
N LYS A 43 0.66 -21.52 -9.05
CA LYS A 43 1.39 -22.53 -9.84
C LYS A 43 2.66 -21.99 -10.51
N TYR A 44 2.79 -20.66 -10.67
CA TYR A 44 3.96 -20.02 -11.26
C TYR A 44 5.08 -19.73 -10.25
N PHE A 45 4.81 -19.90 -8.95
CA PHE A 45 5.77 -19.64 -7.87
C PHE A 45 6.04 -20.89 -7.04
N MET A 46 6.21 -22.02 -7.73
CA MET A 46 6.64 -23.27 -7.10
C MET A 46 8.18 -23.25 -6.97
N SER A 47 8.69 -22.76 -5.85
CA SER A 47 10.10 -22.94 -5.49
C SER A 47 10.28 -22.98 -3.98
N GLU A 48 11.28 -23.76 -3.55
CA GLU A 48 11.54 -24.20 -2.19
C GLU A 48 11.57 -23.07 -1.16
N ARG A 49 11.01 -23.37 0.02
CA ARG A 49 11.13 -22.54 1.22
C ARG A 49 12.59 -22.56 1.68
N LYS A 50 13.41 -21.69 1.09
CA LYS A 50 14.70 -21.31 1.66
C LYS A 50 14.43 -20.60 2.99
N ASP A 51 15.27 -20.82 3.99
CA ASP A 51 15.13 -20.20 5.31
C ASP A 51 14.82 -18.70 5.17
N SER A 52 13.62 -18.33 5.64
CA SER A 52 12.98 -17.05 5.36
C SER A 52 13.32 -16.04 6.45
N SER A 53 14.52 -15.48 6.41
CA SER A 53 14.86 -14.32 7.23
C SER A 53 14.34 -13.03 6.58
N ARG A 54 13.94 -12.07 7.41
CA ARG A 54 13.65 -10.70 6.96
C ARG A 54 14.90 -10.13 6.29
N LEU A 55 14.71 -9.34 5.23
CA LEU A 55 15.81 -8.57 4.63
C LEU A 55 16.29 -7.50 5.62
N GLU A 56 17.60 -7.44 5.83
CA GLU A 56 18.23 -6.52 6.79
C GLU A 56 18.43 -5.12 6.23
N ALA A 57 18.78 -4.15 7.09
CA ALA A 57 18.96 -2.75 6.71
C ALA A 57 19.93 -2.54 5.53
N GLU A 58 21.03 -3.31 5.49
CA GLU A 58 22.01 -3.30 4.41
C GLU A 58 21.41 -3.60 3.03
N PHE A 59 20.37 -4.43 2.95
CA PHE A 59 19.68 -4.71 1.68
C PHE A 59 19.05 -3.43 1.11
N PHE A 60 18.48 -2.57 1.95
CA PHE A 60 17.80 -1.36 1.49
C PHE A 60 18.76 -0.21 1.21
N ASN A 61 19.96 -0.23 1.79
CA ASN A 61 20.98 0.80 1.66
C ASN A 61 21.73 0.71 0.32
N GLN A 62 20.98 0.84 -0.78
CA GLN A 62 21.49 0.78 -2.15
C GLN A 62 20.96 1.96 -2.99
N PRO A 63 21.66 2.36 -4.06
CA PRO A 63 21.14 3.35 -5.00
C PRO A 63 19.77 2.93 -5.56
N CYS A 64 18.89 3.91 -5.81
CA CYS A 64 17.47 3.70 -6.16
C CYS A 64 17.23 2.64 -7.25
N VAL A 65 17.94 2.70 -8.37
CA VAL A 65 17.80 1.75 -9.49
C VAL A 65 18.25 0.34 -9.10
N SER A 66 19.35 0.22 -8.35
CA SER A 66 19.86 -1.06 -7.87
C SER A 66 18.90 -1.71 -6.86
N LEU A 67 18.31 -0.91 -5.97
CA LEU A 67 17.32 -1.40 -5.01
C LEU A 67 16.05 -1.88 -5.71
N ALA A 68 15.53 -1.11 -6.67
CA ALA A 68 14.34 -1.50 -7.45
C ALA A 68 14.53 -2.86 -8.13
N ARG A 69 15.67 -3.07 -8.80
CA ARG A 69 16.01 -4.36 -9.41
C ARG A 69 16.17 -5.47 -8.38
N SER A 70 16.77 -5.19 -7.22
CA SER A 70 16.99 -6.18 -6.15
C SER A 70 15.69 -6.67 -5.52
N PHE A 71 14.63 -5.86 -5.54
CA PHE A 71 13.31 -6.26 -5.08
C PHE A 71 12.64 -7.30 -5.98
N LEU A 72 12.96 -7.35 -7.28
CA LEU A 72 12.35 -8.31 -8.18
C LEU A 72 12.66 -9.74 -7.73
N GLY A 73 11.58 -10.50 -7.50
CA GLY A 73 11.64 -11.86 -7.02
C GLY A 73 11.60 -12.02 -5.50
N GLN A 74 11.79 -10.94 -4.72
CA GLN A 74 11.64 -10.96 -3.25
C GLN A 74 10.18 -11.14 -2.84
N ILE A 75 9.95 -11.54 -1.59
CA ILE A 75 8.60 -11.75 -1.04
C ILE A 75 8.27 -10.63 -0.07
N LEU A 76 7.19 -9.90 -0.35
CA LEU A 76 6.54 -9.02 0.61
C LEU A 76 5.58 -9.84 1.48
N VAL A 77 5.80 -9.81 2.80
CA VAL A 77 4.97 -10.51 3.77
C VAL A 77 4.23 -9.50 4.63
N ARG A 78 2.91 -9.67 4.76
CA ARG A 78 2.06 -8.89 5.65
C ARG A 78 1.43 -9.80 6.70
N LYS A 79 1.80 -9.60 7.97
CA LYS A 79 1.13 -10.25 9.10
C LYS A 79 -0.14 -9.47 9.44
N LEU A 80 -1.26 -10.17 9.53
CA LEU A 80 -2.57 -9.63 9.91
C LEU A 80 -2.77 -9.71 11.44
N PRO A 81 -3.69 -8.91 12.02
CA PRO A 81 -3.96 -8.95 13.45
C PRO A 81 -4.41 -10.31 14.00
N ASP A 82 -5.00 -11.15 13.14
CA ASP A 82 -5.45 -12.50 13.48
C ASP A 82 -4.35 -13.58 13.36
N GLY A 83 -3.10 -13.16 13.09
CA GLY A 83 -1.95 -14.05 12.96
C GLY A 83 -1.76 -14.66 11.58
N ARG A 84 -2.70 -14.48 10.63
CA ARG A 84 -2.50 -14.93 9.25
C ARG A 84 -1.40 -14.09 8.57
N GLU A 85 -0.71 -14.71 7.62
CA GLU A 85 0.28 -14.03 6.80
C GLU A 85 -0.16 -14.01 5.33
N LEU A 86 -0.09 -12.84 4.71
CA LEU A 86 -0.27 -12.67 3.27
C LEU A 86 1.11 -12.54 2.62
N TRP A 87 1.34 -13.29 1.55
CA TRP A 87 2.64 -13.39 0.87
C TRP A 87 2.45 -12.97 -0.58
N GLY A 88 3.28 -12.05 -1.07
CA GLY A 88 3.28 -11.59 -2.45
C GLY A 88 4.69 -11.51 -2.99
N ARG A 89 4.95 -12.16 -4.13
CA ARG A 89 6.21 -12.01 -4.84
C ARG A 89 6.21 -10.68 -5.58
N ILE A 90 7.25 -9.88 -5.39
CA ILE A 90 7.43 -8.63 -6.14
C ILE A 90 7.87 -9.00 -7.56
N VAL A 91 7.06 -8.65 -8.54
CA VAL A 91 7.32 -8.92 -9.97
C VAL A 91 7.53 -7.66 -10.79
N GLU A 92 7.22 -6.51 -10.22
CA GLU A 92 7.30 -5.21 -10.86
C GLU A 92 7.71 -4.15 -9.83
N THR A 93 8.54 -3.21 -10.26
CA THR A 93 8.99 -2.07 -9.46
C THR A 93 9.27 -0.87 -10.36
N GLU A 94 9.04 0.34 -9.84
CA GLU A 94 9.48 1.59 -10.45
C GLU A 94 10.53 2.26 -9.56
N ALA A 95 11.46 3.01 -10.17
CA ALA A 95 12.51 3.75 -9.47
C ALA A 95 12.29 5.27 -9.65
N TYR A 96 12.18 5.98 -8.53
CA TYR A 96 12.05 7.44 -8.50
C TYR A 96 13.32 8.06 -7.93
N LEU A 97 14.14 8.70 -8.77
CA LEU A 97 15.50 9.11 -8.40
C LEU A 97 15.51 10.34 -7.47
N GLY A 98 14.39 11.05 -7.36
CA GLY A 98 14.35 12.37 -6.74
C GLY A 98 15.23 13.37 -7.48
N GLY A 99 15.47 14.54 -6.88
CA GLY A 99 16.35 15.55 -7.50
C GLY A 99 15.86 15.96 -8.89
N GLU A 100 16.57 15.55 -9.93
CA GLU A 100 16.22 15.86 -11.34
C GLU A 100 15.04 15.04 -11.89
N ASP A 101 14.58 14.02 -11.17
CA ASP A 101 13.43 13.22 -11.59
C ASP A 101 12.12 14.02 -11.50
N GLU A 102 11.64 14.44 -12.66
CA GLU A 102 10.42 15.19 -12.89
C GLU A 102 9.14 14.45 -12.42
N ALA A 103 9.15 13.12 -12.44
CA ALA A 103 8.02 12.31 -12.01
C ALA A 103 8.00 12.08 -10.49
N SER A 104 9.11 12.34 -9.80
CA SER A 104 9.23 12.10 -8.37
C SER A 104 8.53 13.16 -7.53
N HIS A 105 7.89 12.72 -6.44
CA HIS A 105 7.41 13.62 -5.40
C HIS A 105 8.53 14.42 -4.72
N SER A 106 9.79 14.00 -4.83
CA SER A 106 10.98 14.70 -4.32
C SER A 106 11.75 15.48 -5.41
N LYS A 107 11.12 15.74 -6.56
CA LYS A 107 11.68 16.60 -7.63
C LYS A 107 12.22 17.91 -7.05
N GLY A 108 13.40 18.32 -7.49
CA GLY A 108 14.12 19.52 -7.08
C GLY A 108 14.54 19.51 -5.61
N GLY A 109 14.60 18.34 -4.97
CA GLY A 109 14.84 18.24 -3.53
C GLY A 109 13.64 18.69 -2.68
N LYS A 110 12.44 18.77 -3.26
CA LYS A 110 11.25 19.23 -2.56
C LYS A 110 10.85 18.29 -1.43
N GLN A 111 10.98 18.76 -0.20
CA GLN A 111 10.52 18.07 0.99
C GLN A 111 9.25 18.72 1.53
N THR A 112 8.28 17.88 1.87
CA THR A 112 7.00 18.23 2.47
C THR A 112 6.71 17.27 3.61
N GLN A 113 5.75 17.60 4.48
CA GLN A 113 5.34 16.67 5.54
C GLN A 113 4.88 15.32 4.97
N ARG A 114 4.22 15.33 3.80
CA ARG A 114 3.71 14.12 3.15
C ARG A 114 4.82 13.18 2.68
N ASN A 115 5.87 13.69 2.04
CA ASN A 115 6.93 12.86 1.44
C ASN A 115 8.18 12.74 2.34
N ALA A 116 8.10 13.14 3.62
CA ALA A 116 9.23 13.12 4.55
C ALA A 116 9.93 11.75 4.61
N ALA A 117 9.18 10.65 4.50
CA ALA A 117 9.70 9.29 4.48
C ALA A 117 10.69 9.01 3.32
N MET A 118 10.61 9.72 2.19
CA MET A 118 11.56 9.59 1.07
C MET A 118 12.96 10.15 1.41
N PHE A 119 13.07 10.93 2.49
CA PHE A 119 14.32 11.52 2.97
C PHE A 119 14.80 10.90 4.28
N MET A 120 14.10 9.86 4.75
CA MET A 120 14.48 9.08 5.93
C MET A 120 15.42 7.93 5.52
N SER A 121 15.96 7.22 6.51
CA SER A 121 16.87 6.09 6.31
C SER A 121 16.33 5.07 5.29
N PRO A 122 17.21 4.45 4.47
CA PRO A 122 16.79 3.42 3.52
C PRO A 122 15.97 2.30 4.18
N GLY A 123 14.96 1.80 3.48
CA GLY A 123 14.00 0.83 4.00
C GLY A 123 12.77 1.45 4.67
N THR A 124 12.75 2.78 4.87
CA THR A 124 11.56 3.48 5.38
C THR A 124 10.43 3.44 4.36
N LEU A 125 9.23 3.03 4.78
CA LEU A 125 8.05 3.02 3.91
C LEU A 125 7.50 4.43 3.71
N TYR A 126 7.29 4.80 2.45
CA TYR A 126 6.50 5.96 2.06
C TYR A 126 5.19 5.47 1.45
N VAL A 127 4.13 5.48 2.27
CA VAL A 127 2.77 5.12 1.82
C VAL A 127 1.95 6.40 1.72
N TYR A 128 1.31 6.62 0.56
CA TYR A 128 0.49 7.79 0.34
C TYR A 128 -0.79 7.46 -0.40
N GLN A 129 -1.81 8.32 -0.25
CA GLN A 129 -3.07 8.19 -0.96
C GLN A 129 -3.00 8.88 -2.33
N ILE A 130 -3.43 8.18 -3.38
CA ILE A 130 -3.59 8.69 -4.74
C ILE A 130 -5.08 8.71 -5.11
N TYR A 131 -5.50 9.78 -5.79
CA TYR A 131 -6.90 10.03 -6.18
C TYR A 131 -7.93 10.01 -5.03
N GLY A 132 -7.48 10.07 -3.77
CA GLY A 132 -8.36 10.04 -2.60
C GLY A 132 -8.98 8.68 -2.29
N ILE A 133 -8.61 7.60 -3.02
CA ILE A 133 -9.24 6.27 -2.86
C ILE A 133 -8.26 5.09 -2.92
N TYR A 134 -7.05 5.28 -3.46
CA TYR A 134 -6.03 4.21 -3.54
C TYR A 134 -4.78 4.57 -2.76
N PHE A 135 -3.95 3.58 -2.46
CA PHE A 135 -2.65 3.76 -1.81
C PHE A 135 -1.52 3.27 -2.70
N CYS A 136 -0.41 4.00 -2.69
CA CYS A 136 0.85 3.58 -3.29
C CYS A 136 1.87 3.34 -2.17
N VAL A 137 2.57 2.21 -2.22
CA VAL A 137 3.62 1.84 -1.27
C VAL A 137 4.97 2.01 -1.94
N ASN A 138 5.84 2.79 -1.32
CA ASN A 138 7.20 3.04 -1.79
C ASN A 138 8.17 2.73 -0.64
N VAL A 139 9.44 2.46 -0.99
CA VAL A 139 10.50 2.20 -0.02
C VAL A 139 11.63 3.19 -0.28
N SER A 140 12.08 3.90 0.76
CA SER A 140 13.24 4.79 0.68
C SER A 140 14.49 3.98 0.32
N SER A 141 15.26 4.45 -0.66
CA SER A 141 16.57 3.89 -1.03
C SER A 141 17.69 4.72 -0.43
N GLN A 142 18.95 4.37 -0.74
CA GLN A 142 20.07 5.26 -0.45
C GLN A 142 19.84 6.63 -1.11
N GLY A 143 19.84 7.68 -0.29
CA GLY A 143 19.84 9.07 -0.73
C GLY A 143 21.27 9.58 -0.95
N LYS A 144 21.40 10.71 -1.64
CA LYS A 144 22.61 11.53 -1.57
C LYS A 144 22.60 12.38 -0.30
#